data_AF-A0A158CKC3-F1
#
_entry.id   AF-A0A158CKC3-F1
#
_cell.length_a   1.000
_cell.length_b   1.000
_cell.length_c   1.000
_cell.angle_alpha   90.00
_cell.angle_beta   90.00
_cell.angle_gamma   90.00
#
_symmetry.space_group_name_H-M   'P 1'
#
loop_
_entity.id
_entity.type
_entity.pdbx_description
1 polymer ?
#
loop_
_entity_poly.entity_id
_entity_poly.type
_entity_poly.pdbx_seq_one_letter_code
_entity_poly.pdbx_strand_id
1 'polypeptide(L)'
;MDVAQERDFTYITAHFIEQEIDHLGRMIRSRHWHRSAAWPVSYWRERIEELQHAPTIAPDQQAELRCLLEELERIALKLQVSPKHAACAVSDAAGKARP
;
A
#
# COMPACT_ATOMS: atom_id res chain seq x y z
N MET A 1 -0.39 2.15 -22.27
CA MET A 1 0.82 1.36 -21.99
C MET A 1 1.34 1.90 -20.68
N ASP A 2 1.08 1.16 -19.61
CA ASP A 2 1.44 1.52 -18.25
C ASP A 2 2.97 1.47 -18.15
N VAL A 3 3.59 2.62 -17.92
CA VAL A 3 5.03 2.70 -17.68
C VAL A 3 5.23 2.25 -16.25
N ALA A 4 5.16 0.94 -16.01
CA ALA A 4 5.73 0.33 -14.82
C ALA A 4 7.21 0.72 -14.84
N GLN A 5 7.56 1.76 -14.08
CA GLN A 5 8.94 2.17 -13.88
C GLN A 5 9.69 0.91 -13.48
N GLU A 6 10.58 0.45 -14.37
CA GLU A 6 11.55 -0.58 -14.09
C GLU A 6 12.41 -0.03 -12.94
N ARG A 7 12.03 -0.35 -11.71
CA ARG A 7 12.72 0.12 -10.50
C ARG A 7 14.04 -0.62 -10.48
N ASP A 8 15.12 0.08 -10.79
CA ASP A 8 16.44 -0.50 -10.92
C ASP A 8 16.90 -1.02 -9.53
N PHE A 9 16.82 -2.33 -9.29
CA PHE A 9 17.04 -2.89 -7.95
C PHE A 9 18.52 -2.87 -7.50
N THR A 10 19.42 -2.32 -8.32
CA THR A 10 20.86 -2.30 -8.07
C THR A 10 21.26 -1.45 -6.85
N TYR A 11 20.37 -0.59 -6.34
CA TYR A 11 20.56 0.26 -5.17
C TYR A 11 19.86 -0.22 -3.88
N ILE A 12 19.21 -1.40 -3.89
CA ILE A 12 18.57 -1.93 -2.67
C ILE A 12 19.63 -2.47 -1.71
N THR A 13 20.11 -1.57 -0.85
CA THR A 13 20.97 -1.90 0.29
C THR A 13 20.12 -2.24 1.52
N ALA A 14 20.69 -2.93 2.50
CA ALA A 14 20.00 -3.20 3.77
C ALA A 14 19.53 -1.89 4.46
N HIS A 15 20.29 -0.80 4.34
CA HIS A 15 19.91 0.50 4.89
C HIS A 15 18.69 1.11 4.16
N PHE A 16 18.59 0.94 2.84
CA PHE A 16 17.40 1.34 2.11
C PHE A 16 16.17 0.57 2.58
N ILE A 17 16.29 -0.75 2.78
CA ILE A 17 15.19 -1.59 3.27
C ILE A 17 14.69 -1.10 4.63
N GLU A 18 15.61 -0.76 5.54
CA GLU A 18 15.26 -0.20 6.86
C GLU A 18 14.48 1.12 6.75
N GLN A 19 14.97 2.07 5.93
CA GLN A 19 14.28 3.34 5.70
C GLN A 19 12.90 3.14 5.07
N GLU A 20 12.79 2.20 4.14
CA GLU A 20 11.54 1.89 3.45
C GLU A 20 10.53 1.22 4.40
N ILE A 21 10.98 0.33 5.30
CA ILE A 21 10.14 -0.24 6.37
C ILE A 21 9.58 0.87 7.26
N ASP A 22 10.43 1.81 7.69
CA ASP A 22 10.02 2.96 8.50
C ASP A 22 9.00 3.85 7.77
N HIS A 23 9.25 4.11 6.48
CA HIS A 23 8.35 4.89 5.64
C HIS A 23 6.99 4.20 5.49
N LEU A 24 6.99 2.91 5.16
CA LEU A 24 5.79 2.08 5.02
C LEU A 24 4.99 2.06 6.33
N GLY A 25 5.65 1.87 7.47
CA GLY A 25 5.01 1.88 8.78
C GLY A 25 4.31 3.21 9.08
N ARG A 26 4.92 4.35 8.74
CA ARG A 26 4.30 5.67 8.90
C ARG A 26 3.09 5.84 7.99
N MET A 27 3.19 5.41 6.74
CA MET A 27 2.11 5.54 5.75
C MET A 27 0.91 4.64 6.09
N ILE A 28 1.16 3.37 6.40
CA ILE A 28 0.13 2.38 6.74
C ILE A 28 -0.64 2.80 8.00
N ARG A 29 0.02 3.42 8.98
CA ARG A 29 -0.64 3.88 10.23
C ARG A 29 -1.27 5.27 10.10
N SER A 30 -1.02 5.99 9.01
CA SER A 30 -1.53 7.34 8.82
C SER A 30 -3.03 7.34 8.54
N ARG A 31 -3.80 7.92 9.46
CA ARG A 31 -5.25 8.13 9.30
C ARG A 31 -5.57 9.05 8.11
N HIS A 32 -4.67 9.97 7.76
CA HIS A 32 -4.85 10.84 6.60
C HIS A 32 -4.79 10.02 5.31
N TRP A 33 -3.83 9.10 5.22
CA TRP A 33 -3.69 8.22 4.06
C TRP A 33 -4.92 7.29 3.90
N HIS A 34 -5.46 6.74 4.99
CA HIS A 34 -6.71 5.94 4.95
C HIS A 34 -7.90 6.70 4.38
N ARG A 35 -7.95 8.02 4.56
CA ARG A 35 -9.06 8.85 4.10
C ARG A 35 -8.88 9.34 2.66
N SER A 36 -7.65 9.62 2.27
CA SER A 36 -7.35 10.16 0.93
C SER A 36 -7.37 9.09 -0.15
N ALA A 37 -7.40 7.79 0.22
CA ALA A 37 -7.28 6.67 -0.70
C ALA A 37 -6.12 6.84 -1.69
N ALA A 38 -5.05 7.52 -1.25
CA ALA A 38 -3.98 7.98 -2.13
C ALA A 38 -3.30 6.84 -2.88
N TRP A 39 -3.35 5.62 -2.32
CA TRP A 39 -2.94 4.39 -2.98
C TRP A 39 -3.88 3.23 -2.58
N PRO A 40 -4.15 2.24 -3.45
CA PRO A 40 -4.90 1.06 -3.07
C PRO A 40 -4.08 0.14 -2.15
N VAL A 41 -4.75 -0.67 -1.33
CA VAL A 41 -4.10 -1.67 -0.46
C VAL A 41 -3.22 -2.63 -1.27
N SER A 42 -3.64 -2.99 -2.48
CA SER A 42 -2.86 -3.87 -3.38
C SER A 42 -1.48 -3.33 -3.69
N TYR A 43 -1.35 -2.02 -3.91
CA TYR A 43 -0.05 -1.37 -4.19
C TYR A 43 0.93 -1.56 -3.03
N TRP A 44 0.48 -1.36 -1.79
CA TRP A 44 1.35 -1.53 -0.62
C TRP A 44 1.69 -2.98 -0.33
N ARG A 45 0.76 -3.90 -0.59
CA ARG A 45 1.04 -5.34 -0.48
C ARG A 45 2.16 -5.73 -1.44
N GLU A 46 2.02 -5.38 -2.71
CA GLU A 46 3.03 -5.66 -3.74
C GLU A 46 4.39 -5.06 -3.34
N ARG A 47 4.40 -3.83 -2.83
CA ARG A 47 5.64 -3.18 -2.36
C ARG A 47 6.30 -3.92 -1.19
N ILE A 48 5.53 -4.41 -0.22
CA ILE A 48 6.06 -5.19 0.91
C ILE A 48 6.61 -6.54 0.41
N GLU A 49 5.90 -7.20 -0.50
CA GLU A 49 6.33 -8.47 -1.10
C GLU A 49 7.63 -8.31 -1.90
N GLU A 50 7.77 -7.25 -2.71
CA GLU A 50 9.01 -6.91 -3.42
C GLU A 50 10.21 -6.81 -2.46
N LEU A 51 10.04 -6.14 -1.31
CA LEU A 51 11.10 -5.97 -0.33
C LEU A 51 11.45 -7.28 0.36
N GLN A 52 10.47 -8.16 0.63
CA GLN A 52 10.72 -9.48 1.20
C GLN A 52 11.56 -10.39 0.28
N HIS A 53 11.52 -10.15 -1.03
CA HIS A 53 12.30 -10.87 -2.02
C HIS A 53 13.65 -10.22 -2.32
N ALA A 54 13.99 -9.10 -1.68
CA ALA A 54 15.27 -8.43 -1.89
C ALA A 54 16.43 -9.33 -1.44
N PRO A 55 17.51 -9.48 -2.24
CA PRO A 55 18.63 -10.37 -1.91
C PRO A 55 19.43 -9.91 -0.68
N THR A 56 19.32 -8.63 -0.32
CA THR A 56 20.04 -7.99 0.79
C THR A 56 19.24 -7.94 2.09
N ILE A 57 18.02 -8.52 2.12
CA ILE A 57 17.15 -8.47 3.29
C ILE A 57 17.72 -9.27 4.46
N ALA A 58 17.75 -8.65 5.63
CA ALA A 58 18.14 -9.31 6.87
C ALA A 58 16.92 -10.00 7.55
N PRO A 59 17.12 -11.07 8.35
CA PRO A 59 16.02 -11.83 8.96
C PRO A 59 15.07 -11.00 9.86
N ASP A 60 15.62 -10.01 10.56
CA ASP A 60 14.90 -9.01 11.36
C ASP A 60 14.03 -8.11 10.47
N GLN A 61 14.58 -7.57 9.38
CA GLN A 61 13.85 -6.79 8.39
C GLN A 61 12.70 -7.60 7.75
N GLN A 62 12.95 -8.89 7.49
CA GLN A 62 11.91 -9.79 6.99
C GLN A 62 10.78 -10.00 7.99
N ALA A 63 11.09 -10.08 9.29
CA ALA A 63 10.08 -10.16 10.33
C ALA A 63 9.26 -8.87 10.42
N GLU A 64 9.90 -7.71 10.33
CA GLU A 64 9.21 -6.41 10.34
C GLU A 64 8.28 -6.24 9.14
N LEU A 65 8.72 -6.61 7.93
CA LEU A 65 7.88 -6.60 6.74
C LEU A 65 6.67 -7.53 6.86
N ARG A 66 6.81 -8.71 7.49
CA ARG A 66 5.66 -9.59 7.78
C ARG A 66 4.68 -8.92 8.74
N CYS A 67 5.16 -8.29 9.80
CA CYS A 67 4.31 -7.54 10.73
C CYS A 67 3.58 -6.38 10.04
N LEU A 68 4.26 -5.66 9.14
CA LEU A 68 3.63 -4.59 8.35
C LEU A 68 2.55 -5.12 7.41
N LEU A 69 2.76 -6.28 6.79
CA LEU A 69 1.77 -6.91 5.93
C LEU A 69 0.51 -7.28 6.73
N GLU A 70 0.66 -7.92 7.88
CA GLU A 70 -0.46 -8.26 8.76
C GLU A 70 -1.23 -7.01 9.22
N GLU A 71 -0.52 -5.92 9.53
CA GLU A 71 -1.13 -4.66 9.92
C GLU A 71 -1.92 -4.03 8.77
N LEU A 72 -1.35 -4.02 7.57
CA LEU A 72 -2.01 -3.54 6.35
C LEU A 72 -3.31 -4.32 6.08
N GLU A 73 -3.29 -5.64 6.18
CA GLU A 73 -4.47 -6.47 5.96
C GLU A 73 -5.55 -6.24 7.01
N ARG A 74 -5.16 -6.10 8.28
CA ARG A 74 -6.07 -5.75 9.37
C ARG A 74 -6.75 -4.40 9.12
N ILE A 75 -6.02 -3.42 8.62
CA ILE A 75 -6.56 -2.11 8.27
C ILE A 75 -7.49 -2.22 7.06
N ALA A 76 -7.09 -2.96 6.02
CA ALA A 76 -7.90 -3.18 4.83
C ALA A 76 -9.26 -3.79 5.18
N LEU A 77 -9.30 -4.79 6.07
CA LEU A 77 -10.54 -5.37 6.58
C LEU A 77 -11.39 -4.33 7.32
N LYS A 78 -10.79 -3.51 8.20
CA LYS A 78 -11.52 -2.43 8.90
C LYS A 78 -12.10 -1.39 7.96
N LEU A 79 -11.39 -1.08 6.87
CA LEU A 79 -11.88 -0.15 5.85
C LEU A 79 -13.05 -0.74 5.04
N GLN A 80 -13.01 -2.02 4.69
CA GLN A 80 -14.13 -2.70 4.01
C GLN A 80 -15.39 -2.79 4.89
N VAL A 81 -15.23 -2.96 6.21
CA VAL A 81 -16.34 -3.06 7.16
C VAL A 81 -16.93 -1.69 7.50
N SER A 82 -16.23 -0.58 7.23
CA SER A 82 -16.74 0.77 7.45
C SER A 82 -17.52 1.27 6.23
N PRO A 83 -18.87 1.34 6.25
CA PRO A 83 -19.66 1.65 5.06
C PRO A 83 -19.56 3.13 4.63
N LYS A 84 -18.78 3.95 5.35
CA LYS A 84 -18.74 5.40 5.13
C LYS A 84 -17.86 5.85 3.96
N HIS A 85 -17.07 4.96 3.35
CA HIS A 85 -16.19 5.31 2.23
C HIS A 85 -16.62 4.75 0.86
N ALA A 86 -17.72 3.99 0.79
CA ALA A 86 -18.25 3.51 -0.49
C ALA A 86 -19.04 4.59 -1.26
N ALA A 87 -19.40 5.71 -0.64
CA ALA A 87 -20.27 6.72 -1.26
C ALA A 87 -19.56 7.68 -2.24
N CYS A 88 -18.22 7.73 -2.28
CA CYS A 88 -17.51 8.61 -3.21
C CYS A 88 -17.16 7.95 -4.57
N ALA A 89 -17.41 6.66 -4.75
CA ALA A 89 -17.13 5.96 -6.01
C ALA A 89 -18.39 5.64 -6.84
N VAL A 90 -19.59 6.03 -6.40
CA VAL A 90 -20.87 5.70 -7.08
C VAL A 90 -21.70 6.93 -7.44
N SER A 91 -21.15 8.14 -7.33
CA SER A 91 -21.77 9.35 -7.88
C SER A 91 -21.20 9.68 -9.25
N ASP A 92 -21.22 8.72 -10.18
CA ASP A 92 -21.15 8.99 -11.61
C ASP A 92 -22.11 8.09 -12.41
N ALA A 93 -23.22 7.70 -11.78
CA ALA A 93 -24.38 7.16 -12.46
C ALA A 93 -25.54 8.14 -12.31
N ALA A 94 -25.76 9.00 -13.32
CA ALA A 94 -27.07 9.50 -13.78
C ALA A 94 -26.91 10.88 -14.46
N GLY A 95 -26.84 10.89 -15.79
CA GLY A 95 -26.68 12.15 -16.50
C GLY A 95 -26.89 12.12 -18.00
N LYS A 96 -28.00 11.56 -18.49
CA LYS A 96 -28.87 12.25 -19.46
C LYS A 96 -30.05 11.39 -19.90
N ALA A 97 -31.21 11.78 -19.40
CA ALA A 97 -32.45 11.61 -20.12
C ALA A 97 -32.57 12.71 -21.20
N ARG A 98 -33.02 12.29 -22.38
CA ARG A 98 -33.87 13.00 -23.37
C ARG A 98 -33.26 14.14 -24.21
N PRO A 99 -33.90 14.52 -25.35
CA PRO A 99 -35.29 14.27 -25.80
C PRO A 99 -35.49 13.04 -26.71
#